data_AF-G9PRI4-F1
#
_entry.id   AF-G9PRI4-F1
#
_cell.length_a   1.000
_cell.length_b   1.000
_cell.length_c   1.000
_cell.angle_alpha   90.00
_cell.angle_beta   90.00
_cell.angle_gamma   90.00
#
_symmetry.space_group_name_H-M   'P 1'
#
loop_
_entity.id
_entity.type
_entity.pdbx_description
1 polymer ?
#
loop_
_entity_poly.entity_id
_entity_poly.type
_entity_poly.pdbx_seq_one_letter_code
_entity_poly.pdbx_strand_id
1 'polypeptide(L)' 'MRRIADLTPGSAKTDAKDAAVIAGAARTMPHTLRAINASDEDAAALSMLTGFDLDLARQVNQSANRI' A
#
# COMPACT_ATOMS: atom_id res chain seq x y z
N MET A 1 20.03 12.65 -2.27
CA MET A 1 19.03 12.00 -3.16
C MET A 1 17.67 12.07 -2.49
N ARG A 2 16.60 12.35 -3.23
CA ARG A 2 15.23 12.47 -2.71
C ARG A 2 14.42 11.25 -3.17
N ARG A 3 13.64 10.61 -2.29
CA ARG A 3 12.86 9.41 -2.64
C ARG A 3 11.60 9.81 -3.40
N ILE A 4 11.06 8.93 -4.25
CA ILE A 4 9.89 9.24 -5.08
C ILE A 4 8.62 9.50 -4.23
N ALA A 5 8.53 8.86 -3.06
CA ALA A 5 7.48 9.12 -2.08
C ALA A 5 7.58 10.55 -1.47
N ASP A 6 8.77 11.12 -1.37
CA ASP A 6 9.00 12.46 -0.80
C ASP A 6 8.56 13.60 -1.74
N LEU A 7 8.18 13.26 -2.98
CA LEU A 7 7.65 14.19 -3.98
C LEU A 7 6.13 14.30 -3.89
N THR A 8 5.47 13.34 -3.23
CA THR A 8 4.01 13.26 -3.16
C THR A 8 3.62 12.96 -1.71
N PRO A 9 3.57 13.98 -0.83
CA PRO A 9 3.23 13.77 0.57
C PRO A 9 1.81 13.21 0.69
N GLY A 10 1.70 12.03 1.30
CA GLY A 10 0.41 11.38 1.54
C GLY A 10 -0.49 12.19 2.48
N SER A 11 -1.79 12.14 2.25
CA SER A 11 -2.85 12.83 3.02
C SER A 11 -3.80 11.79 3.60
N ALA A 12 -3.30 10.98 4.53
CA ALA A 12 -3.90 9.70 4.96
C ALA A 12 -5.45 9.69 5.07
N LYS A 13 -6.07 8.79 4.31
CA LYS A 13 -7.21 7.94 4.73
C LYS A 13 -7.52 6.82 3.73
N THR A 14 -7.14 7.02 2.46
CA THR A 14 -7.05 5.99 1.41
C THR A 14 -6.24 6.64 0.31
N ASP A 15 -4.93 6.47 0.34
CA ASP A 15 -4.07 7.34 -0.45
C ASP A 15 -3.94 6.86 -1.89
N ALA A 16 -4.94 7.22 -2.70
CA ALA A 16 -4.92 7.05 -4.14
C ALA A 16 -3.66 7.70 -4.76
N LYS A 17 -3.05 8.70 -4.12
CA LYS A 17 -1.79 9.30 -4.58
C LYS A 17 -0.63 8.33 -4.34
N ASP A 18 -0.55 7.70 -3.17
CA ASP A 18 0.48 6.70 -2.91
C ASP A 18 0.34 5.51 -3.87
N ALA A 19 -0.89 5.05 -4.13
CA ALA A 19 -1.15 4.00 -5.12
C ALA A 19 -0.68 4.41 -6.53
N ALA A 20 -0.94 5.66 -6.95
CA ALA A 20 -0.48 6.19 -8.23
C ALA A 20 1.05 6.31 -8.29
N VAL A 21 1.70 6.72 -7.20
CA VAL A 21 3.17 6.81 -7.09
C VAL A 21 3.81 5.42 -7.17
N ILE A 22 3.26 4.43 -6.46
CA ILE A 22 3.71 3.04 -6.51
C ILE A 22 3.55 2.47 -7.92
N ALA A 23 2.39 2.68 -8.56
CA ALA A 23 2.15 2.22 -9.93
C ALA A 23 3.07 2.91 -10.94
N GLY A 24 3.32 4.21 -10.77
CA GLY A 24 4.26 4.98 -11.59
C GLY A 24 5.68 4.44 -11.46
N ALA A 25 6.16 4.27 -10.22
CA ALA A 25 7.47 3.70 -9.94
C ALA A 25 7.63 2.30 -10.52
N ALA A 26 6.62 1.43 -10.37
CA ALA A 26 6.61 0.09 -10.93
C ALA A 26 6.73 0.10 -12.46
N ARG A 27 6.07 1.04 -13.14
CA ARG A 27 6.15 1.19 -14.61
C ARG A 27 7.49 1.73 -15.08
N THR A 28 8.07 2.72 -14.38
CA THR A 28 9.29 3.40 -14.83
C THR A 28 10.58 2.73 -14.32
N MET A 29 10.49 1.94 -13.26
CA MET A 29 11.61 1.27 -12.60
C MET A 29 11.32 -0.22 -12.37
N PRO A 30 11.02 -1.01 -13.42
CA PRO A 30 10.62 -2.42 -13.25
C PRO A 30 11.70 -3.29 -12.61
N HIS A 31 12.98 -2.88 -12.71
CA HIS A 31 14.11 -3.58 -12.09
C HIS A 31 14.13 -3.49 -10.55
N THR A 32 13.36 -2.58 -9.94
CA THR A 32 13.22 -2.51 -8.48
C THR A 32 12.12 -3.42 -7.95
N LEU A 33 11.32 -4.04 -8.83
CA LEU A 33 10.25 -4.95 -8.43
C LEU A 33 10.83 -6.34 -8.12
N ARG A 34 10.43 -6.90 -6.98
CA ARG A 34 10.69 -8.30 -6.66
C ARG A 34 9.70 -9.17 -7.44
N ALA A 35 10.20 -10.10 -8.25
CA ALA A 35 9.35 -11.10 -8.87
C ALA A 35 8.75 -12.01 -7.78
N ILE A 36 7.44 -12.20 -7.84
CA ILE A 36 6.70 -13.13 -6.97
C ILE A 36 6.14 -14.21 -7.89
N ASN A 37 6.41 -15.46 -7.55
CA ASN A 37 5.79 -16.59 -8.21
C ASN A 37 4.43 -16.80 -7.54
N ALA A 38 3.37 -17.00 -8.31
CA ALA A 38 2.03 -17.25 -7.77
C ALA A 38 1.90 -18.66 -7.16
N SER A 39 2.84 -19.08 -6.30
CA SER A 39 2.55 -20.15 -5.36
C SER A 39 1.51 -19.63 -4.37
N ASP A 40 0.57 -20.50 -3.99
CA ASP A 40 -0.59 -20.13 -3.16
C ASP A 40 -0.18 -19.45 -1.85
N GLU A 41 1.00 -19.75 -1.30
CA GLU A 41 1.45 -19.25 0.00
C GLU A 41 1.84 -17.75 0.00
N ASP A 42 2.60 -17.28 -0.99
CA ASP A 42 2.99 -15.85 -1.07
C ASP A 42 1.77 -14.98 -1.40
N ALA A 43 0.91 -15.47 -2.31
CA ALA A 43 -0.34 -14.80 -2.65
C ALA A 43 -1.33 -14.78 -1.46
N ALA A 44 -1.40 -15.88 -0.68
CA ALA A 44 -2.20 -15.94 0.54
C ALA A 44 -1.65 -15.00 1.62
N ALA A 45 -0.33 -14.97 1.83
CA ALA A 45 0.30 -14.07 2.81
C ALA A 45 0.03 -12.60 2.50
N LEU A 46 0.12 -12.20 1.21
CA LEU A 46 -0.22 -10.85 0.77
C LEU A 46 -1.72 -10.57 0.97
N SER A 47 -2.60 -11.52 0.65
CA SER A 47 -4.04 -11.36 0.87
C SER A 47 -4.38 -11.20 2.34
N MET A 48 -3.76 -11.97 3.23
CA MET A 48 -3.91 -11.84 4.69
C MET A 48 -3.45 -10.48 5.19
N LEU A 49 -2.31 -9.98 4.71
CA LEU A 49 -1.80 -8.65 5.07
C LEU A 49 -2.77 -7.54 4.63
N THR A 50 -3.32 -7.63 3.41
CA THR A 50 -4.32 -6.65 2.95
C THR A 50 -5.61 -6.69 3.77
N GLY A 51 -6.04 -7.89 4.23
CA GLY A 51 -7.18 -8.04 5.12
C GLY A 51 -6.96 -7.37 6.47
N PHE A 52 -5.75 -7.52 7.04
CA PHE A 52 -5.36 -6.86 8.29
C PHE A 52 -5.43 -5.32 8.18
N ASP A 53 -4.92 -4.75 7.09
CA ASP A 53 -4.95 -3.30 6.88
C ASP A 53 -6.39 -2.74 6.78
N LEU A 54 -7.31 -3.48 6.15
CA LEU A 54 -8.73 -3.11 6.07
C LEU A 54 -9.40 -3.12 7.45
N ASP A 55 -9.11 -4.14 8.26
CA ASP A 55 -9.61 -4.22 9.63
C ASP A 55 -9.05 -3.11 10.51
N LEU A 56 -7.76 -2.81 10.38
CA LEU A 56 -7.12 -1.71 11.10
C LEU A 56 -7.72 -0.36 10.69
N ALA A 57 -7.90 -0.10 9.40
CA ALA A 57 -8.53 1.12 8.91
C ALA A 57 -9.97 1.28 9.44
N ARG A 58 -10.73 0.18 9.51
CA ARG A 58 -12.07 0.17 10.10
C ARG A 58 -12.04 0.47 11.59
N GLN A 59 -11.11 -0.12 12.35
CA GLN A 59 -10.95 0.16 13.78
C GLN A 59 -10.56 1.62 14.03
N VAL A 60 -9.59 2.17 13.29
CA VAL A 60 -9.18 3.58 13.39
C VAL A 60 -10.37 4.51 13.11
N ASN A 61 -11.16 4.22 12.07
CA ASN A 61 -12.37 4.99 11.77
C ASN A 61 -13.43 4.91 12.88
N GLN A 62 -13.65 3.73 13.46
CA GLN A 62 -14.58 3.56 14.58
C GLN A 62 -14.14 4.34 15.81
N SER A 63 -12.84 4.33 16.14
CA SER A 63 -12.28 5.08 17.27
C SER A 63 -12.31 6.60 17.03
N ALA A 64 -11.99 7.06 15.83
CA ALA A 64 -11.98 8.48 15.48
C ALA A 64 -13.38 9.12 15.49
N ASN A 65 -14.41 8.37 15.10
CA ASN A 65 -15.80 8.85 15.04
C ASN A 65 -16.59 8.64 16.35
N ARG A 66 -15.93 8.20 17.44
CA ARG A 66 -16.53 7.99 18.77
C ARG A 66 -16.41 9.21 19.70
N ILE A 67 -15.80 10.30 19.23
CA ILE A 67 -15.70 11.59 19.92
C ILE A 67 -16.82 12.50 19.43
#